data_AF-A0A2S2PFF0-F1
#
_entry.id   AF-A0A2S2PFF0-F1
#
_cell.length_a   1.000
_cell.length_b   1.000
_cell.length_c   1.000
_cell.angle_alpha   90.00
_cell.angle_beta   90.00
_cell.angle_gamma   90.00
#
_symmetry.space_group_name_H-M   'P 1'
#
loop_
_entity.id
_entity.type
_entity.pdbx_description
1 polymer ?
#
loop_
_entity_poly.entity_id
_entity_poly.type
_entity_poly.pdbx_seq_one_letter_code
_entity_poly.pdbx_strand_id
1 'polypeptide(L)'
;YNPRHGFSVKYDPFTQCDRLFLKNYRLTKDLVRQLITLITPYIKPERRSSSIKLSEKVFLALNFFATGCYQTPIGNNRYVAVSQPTVSRAINCVVEALNHPRVLNEWVKFPNNMQKIKKIRNEFLLTLH
;
A
#
# COMPACT_ATOMS: atom_id res chain seq x y z
N TYR A 1 -25.79 -22.84 19.68
CA TYR A 1 -25.54 -22.92 18.23
C TYR A 1 -24.83 -21.64 17.83
N ASN A 2 -23.51 -21.69 17.59
CA ASN A 2 -22.70 -20.51 17.30
C ASN A 2 -22.41 -20.49 15.79
N PRO A 3 -23.06 -19.62 14.99
CA PRO A 3 -22.78 -19.57 13.57
C PRO A 3 -21.40 -18.94 13.42
N ARG A 4 -20.40 -19.79 13.16
CA ARG A 4 -19.13 -19.38 12.60
C ARG A 4 -19.45 -18.53 11.39
N HIS A 5 -19.30 -17.22 11.51
CA HIS A 5 -19.42 -16.28 10.40
C HIS A 5 -18.52 -16.80 9.28
N GLY A 6 -19.16 -17.42 8.29
CA GLY A 6 -18.53 -17.87 7.07
C GLY A 6 -17.76 -16.69 6.48
N PHE A 7 -16.57 -17.00 5.99
CA PHE A 7 -15.66 -16.09 5.30
C PHE A 7 -16.44 -15.03 4.50
N SER A 8 -16.37 -13.79 4.99
CA SER A 8 -16.95 -12.59 4.40
C SER A 8 -16.76 -12.61 2.89
N VAL A 9 -17.82 -12.29 2.14
CA VAL A 9 -17.78 -12.07 0.68
C VAL A 9 -16.51 -11.28 0.35
N LYS A 10 -15.60 -11.90 -0.43
CA LYS A 10 -14.32 -11.28 -0.80
C LYS A 10 -14.61 -10.07 -1.67
N TYR A 11 -14.60 -8.90 -1.05
CA TYR A 11 -14.70 -7.63 -1.73
C TYR A 11 -13.42 -7.38 -2.52
N ASP A 12 -13.53 -7.16 -3.84
CA ASP A 12 -12.42 -6.75 -4.69
C ASP A 12 -12.36 -5.22 -4.79
N PRO A 13 -11.33 -4.54 -4.24
CA PRO A 13 -11.20 -3.09 -4.32
C PRO A 13 -11.17 -2.54 -5.75
N PHE A 14 -10.75 -3.34 -6.74
CA PHE A 14 -10.72 -2.89 -8.14
C PHE A 14 -12.10 -2.67 -8.74
N THR A 15 -13.17 -3.18 -8.12
CA THR A 15 -14.56 -2.98 -8.57
C THR A 15 -15.11 -1.57 -8.29
N GLN A 16 -14.42 -0.77 -7.48
CA GLN A 16 -14.84 0.60 -7.17
C GLN A 16 -14.72 1.53 -8.36
N CYS A 17 -15.53 2.60 -8.40
CA CYS A 17 -15.23 3.72 -9.30
C CYS A 17 -13.88 4.37 -8.95
N ASP A 18 -13.19 4.89 -9.96
CA ASP A 18 -11.80 5.36 -9.83
C ASP A 18 -11.67 6.53 -8.84
N ARG A 19 -12.66 7.42 -8.78
CA ARG A 19 -12.69 8.53 -7.81
C ARG A 19 -12.60 8.03 -6.37
N LEU A 20 -13.41 7.03 -6.01
CA LEU A 20 -13.42 6.47 -4.67
C LEU A 20 -12.16 5.64 -4.40
N PHE A 21 -11.66 4.93 -5.41
CA PHE A 21 -10.42 4.18 -5.31
C PHE A 21 -9.24 5.11 -5.00
N LEU A 22 -9.08 6.19 -5.75
CA LEU A 22 -8.04 7.18 -5.56
C LEU A 22 -8.15 7.87 -4.20
N LYS A 23 -9.37 8.19 -3.75
CA LYS A 23 -9.61 8.73 -2.40
C LYS A 23 -9.11 7.78 -1.30
N ASN A 24 -9.37 6.48 -1.43
CA ASN A 24 -9.11 5.50 -0.38
C ASN A 24 -7.68 4.96 -0.36
N TYR A 25 -7.00 4.95 -1.51
CA TYR A 25 -5.68 4.32 -1.68
C TYR A 25 -4.59 5.28 -2.15
N ARG A 26 -4.94 6.53 -2.52
CA ARG A 26 -4.05 7.59 -3.04
C ARG A 26 -3.29 7.24 -4.33
N LEU A 27 -3.57 6.08 -4.92
CA LEU A 27 -3.03 5.60 -6.18
C LEU A 27 -4.17 5.24 -7.14
N THR A 28 -3.91 5.32 -8.44
CA THR A 28 -4.81 4.77 -9.46
C THR A 28 -4.77 3.25 -9.43
N LYS A 29 -5.78 2.59 -10.00
CA LYS A 29 -5.82 1.12 -10.08
C LYS A 29 -4.59 0.54 -10.78
N ASP A 30 -4.13 1.19 -11.84
CA ASP A 30 -2.97 0.71 -12.61
C ASP A 30 -1.67 0.86 -11.83
N LEU A 31 -1.49 1.97 -11.09
CA LEU A 31 -0.35 2.13 -10.20
C LEU A 31 -0.37 1.08 -9.07
N VAL A 32 -1.53 0.70 -8.55
CA VAL A 32 -1.63 -0.39 -7.57
C VAL A 32 -1.24 -1.74 -8.19
N ARG A 33 -1.67 -2.04 -9.42
CA ARG A 33 -1.27 -3.28 -10.12
C ARG A 33 0.24 -3.31 -10.38
N GLN A 34 0.82 -2.20 -10.82
CA GLN A 34 2.26 -2.05 -11.00
C GLN A 34 2.99 -2.22 -9.66
N LEU A 35 2.51 -1.59 -8.59
CA LEU A 35 3.07 -1.73 -7.26
C LEU A 35 3.05 -3.19 -6.78
N ILE A 36 1.91 -3.89 -6.91
CA ILE A 36 1.80 -5.31 -6.55
C ILE A 36 2.86 -6.12 -7.32
N THR A 37 2.97 -5.90 -8.63
CA THR A 37 3.95 -6.59 -9.48
C THR A 37 5.38 -6.29 -9.03
N LEU A 38 5.70 -5.02 -8.77
CA LEU A 38 7.02 -4.54 -8.35
C LEU A 38 7.48 -5.17 -7.03
N ILE A 39 6.59 -5.29 -6.05
CA ILE A 39 6.95 -5.78 -4.71
C ILE A 39 6.82 -7.31 -4.55
N THR A 40 6.09 -7.98 -5.45
CA THR A 40 5.86 -9.44 -5.40
C THR A 40 7.15 -10.24 -5.21
N PRO A 41 8.27 -9.97 -5.93
CA PRO A 41 9.51 -10.73 -5.78
C PRO A 41 10.15 -10.62 -4.40
N TYR A 42 9.80 -9.60 -3.62
CA TYR A 42 10.42 -9.28 -2.33
C TYR A 42 9.56 -9.72 -1.14
N ILE A 43 8.39 -10.33 -1.39
CA ILE A 43 7.48 -10.81 -0.34
C ILE A 43 7.43 -12.34 -0.39
N LYS A 44 7.62 -12.97 0.76
CA LYS A 44 7.54 -14.43 0.88
C LYS A 44 6.12 -14.89 0.52
N PRO A 45 5.98 -15.95 -0.30
CA PRO A 45 4.68 -16.51 -0.63
C PRO A 45 3.99 -17.06 0.62
N GLU A 46 2.67 -16.94 0.64
CA GLU A 46 1.86 -17.43 1.76
C GLU A 46 1.88 -18.95 1.84
N ARG A 47 2.07 -19.48 3.05
CA ARG A 47 2.12 -20.92 3.29
C ARG A 47 0.76 -21.54 3.61
N ARG A 48 -0.25 -20.72 3.93
CA ARG A 48 -1.61 -21.17 4.30
C ARG A 48 -2.63 -20.51 3.39
N SER A 49 -3.63 -21.27 2.97
CA SER A 49 -4.74 -20.78 2.13
C SER A 49 -5.63 -19.75 2.82
N SER A 50 -5.65 -19.74 4.16
CA SER A 50 -6.34 -18.77 5.00
C SER A 50 -5.52 -17.50 5.29
N SER A 51 -4.27 -17.43 4.85
CA SER A 51 -3.47 -16.22 4.98
C SER A 51 -4.03 -15.09 4.10
N ILE A 52 -3.86 -13.86 4.57
CA ILE A 52 -4.11 -12.65 3.77
C ILE A 52 -3.18 -12.68 2.55
N LYS A 53 -3.78 -12.59 1.36
CA LYS A 53 -3.06 -12.56 0.09
C LYS A 53 -2.19 -11.31 -0.02
N LEU A 54 -1.16 -11.37 -0.85
CA LEU A 54 -0.28 -10.22 -1.12
C LEU A 54 -1.08 -8.95 -1.51
N SER A 55 -2.03 -9.07 -2.43
CA SER A 55 -2.86 -7.94 -2.86
C SER A 55 -3.65 -7.32 -1.70
N GLU A 56 -4.22 -8.15 -0.83
CA GLU A 56 -4.95 -7.70 0.36
C GLU A 56 -4.01 -6.98 1.35
N LYS A 57 -2.76 -7.45 1.52
CA LYS A 57 -1.75 -6.74 2.32
C LYS A 57 -1.44 -5.37 1.74
N VAL A 58 -1.28 -5.27 0.42
CA VAL A 58 -1.05 -4.00 -0.27
C VAL A 58 -2.21 -3.04 -0.05
N PHE A 59 -3.44 -3.50 -0.20
CA PHE A 59 -4.61 -2.65 0.05
C PHE A 59 -4.74 -2.21 1.51
N LEU A 60 -4.44 -3.08 2.47
CA LEU A 60 -4.40 -2.73 3.88
C LEU A 60 -3.34 -1.64 4.15
N ALA A 61 -2.13 -1.83 3.62
CA ALA A 61 -1.04 -0.86 3.77
C ALA A 61 -1.37 0.49 3.12
N LEU A 62 -1.85 0.49 1.88
CA LEU A 62 -2.23 1.71 1.17
C LEU A 62 -3.37 2.45 1.87
N ASN A 63 -4.37 1.73 2.38
CA ASN A 63 -5.44 2.36 3.15
C ASN A 63 -4.92 2.99 4.44
N PHE A 64 -4.01 2.30 5.14
CA PHE A 64 -3.32 2.85 6.30
C PHE A 64 -2.50 4.10 5.94
N PHE A 65 -1.69 4.07 4.89
CA PHE A 65 -0.91 5.24 4.46
C PHE A 65 -1.81 6.42 4.06
N ALA A 66 -2.98 6.15 3.48
CA ALA A 66 -3.93 7.17 3.06
C ALA A 66 -4.69 7.85 4.22
N THR A 67 -4.81 7.17 5.37
CA THR A 67 -5.74 7.55 6.45
C THR A 67 -5.11 7.63 7.84
N GLY A 68 -3.98 6.97 8.07
CA GLY A 68 -3.36 6.79 9.38
C GLY A 68 -4.08 5.78 10.30
N CYS A 69 -5.18 5.16 9.85
CA CYS A 69 -6.01 4.32 10.71
C CYS A 69 -5.72 2.82 10.51
N TYR A 70 -5.37 2.11 11.59
CA TYR A 70 -5.21 0.65 11.57
C TYR A 70 -6.53 -0.09 11.37
N GLN A 71 -7.63 0.52 11.80
CA GLN A 71 -9.00 0.08 11.60
C GLN A 71 -9.78 1.34 11.26
N THR A 72 -10.41 1.42 10.10
CA THR A 72 -11.34 2.54 9.83
C THR A 72 -12.58 2.29 10.68
N PRO A 73 -12.87 3.10 11.72
CA PRO A 73 -14.14 3.01 12.41
C PRO A 73 -15.18 3.65 11.48
N ILE A 74 -16.37 3.06 11.42
CA ILE A 74 -17.58 3.58 10.77
C ILE A 74 -17.75 3.17 9.28
N GLY A 75 -18.71 2.27 9.05
CA GLY A 75 -19.57 2.19 7.86
C GLY A 75 -19.03 1.56 6.57
N ASN A 76 -17.71 1.54 6.35
CA ASN A 76 -17.14 1.08 5.06
C ASN A 76 -15.94 0.13 5.23
N ASN A 77 -15.81 -0.47 6.41
CA ASN A 77 -14.64 -1.25 6.76
C ASN A 77 -14.69 -2.62 6.04
N ARG A 78 -14.01 -2.69 4.89
CA ARG A 78 -13.85 -3.91 4.06
C ARG A 78 -12.99 -4.97 4.74
N TYR A 79 -12.40 -4.62 5.88
CA TYR A 79 -11.50 -5.42 6.68
C TYR A 79 -11.98 -5.52 8.14
N VAL A 80 -13.28 -5.35 8.43
CA VAL A 80 -13.86 -5.46 9.79
C VAL A 80 -13.45 -6.78 10.46
N ALA A 81 -13.26 -7.84 9.68
CA ALA A 81 -12.85 -9.14 10.16
C ALA A 81 -11.33 -9.31 10.39
N VAL A 82 -10.50 -8.30 10.10
CA VAL A 82 -9.04 -8.36 10.24
C VAL A 82 -8.61 -7.74 11.57
N SER A 83 -7.93 -8.54 12.40
CA SER A 83 -7.39 -8.05 13.67
C SER A 83 -6.26 -7.03 13.47
N GLN A 84 -6.14 -6.06 14.37
CA GLN A 84 -5.07 -5.05 14.33
C GLN A 84 -3.65 -5.65 14.20
N PRO A 85 -3.27 -6.74 14.92
CA PRO A 85 -1.96 -7.36 14.72
C PRO A 85 -1.75 -7.89 13.30
N THR A 86 -2.82 -8.30 12.64
CA THR A 86 -2.77 -8.77 11.26
C THR A 86 -2.59 -7.59 10.29
N VAL A 87 -3.27 -6.47 10.52
CA VAL A 87 -3.05 -5.23 9.78
C VAL A 87 -1.60 -4.74 9.94
N SER A 88 -1.08 -4.71 11.18
CA SER A 88 0.29 -4.31 11.46
C SER A 88 1.32 -5.19 10.72
N ARG A 89 1.16 -6.51 10.75
CA ARG A 89 2.03 -7.43 9.99
C ARG A 89 1.93 -7.21 8.48
N ALA A 90 0.75 -6.92 7.95
CA ALA A 90 0.57 -6.60 6.54
C ALA A 90 1.28 -5.30 6.15
N ILE A 91 1.14 -4.24 6.95
CA ILE A 91 1.85 -2.97 6.76
C ILE A 91 3.36 -3.21 6.76
N ASN A 92 3.90 -3.85 7.79
CA ASN A 92 5.34 -4.13 7.88
C ASN A 92 5.82 -4.93 6.66
N CYS A 93 5.08 -5.95 6.23
CA CYS A 93 5.42 -6.73 5.06
C CYS A 93 5.55 -5.88 3.78
N VAL A 94 4.65 -4.91 3.59
CA VAL A 94 4.68 -4.02 2.41
C VAL A 94 5.78 -2.97 2.55
N VAL A 95 5.99 -2.41 3.75
CA VAL A 95 7.04 -1.43 4.04
C VAL A 95 8.42 -2.03 3.81
N GLU A 96 8.69 -3.24 4.29
CA GLU A 96 9.96 -3.92 4.07
C GLU A 96 10.22 -4.16 2.57
N ALA A 97 9.19 -4.56 1.82
CA ALA A 97 9.32 -4.77 0.38
C ALA A 97 9.56 -3.46 -0.39
N LEU A 98 8.92 -2.36 0.00
CA LEU A 98 9.15 -1.03 -0.56
C LEU A 98 10.57 -0.50 -0.25
N ASN A 99 11.10 -0.80 0.93
CA ASN A 99 12.45 -0.42 1.35
C ASN A 99 13.54 -1.35 0.82
N HIS A 100 13.19 -2.42 0.09
CA HIS A 100 14.20 -3.26 -0.55
C HIS A 100 15.08 -2.40 -1.46
N PRO A 101 16.43 -2.48 -1.41
CA PRO A 101 17.31 -1.56 -2.12
C PRO A 101 17.06 -1.45 -3.64
N ARG A 102 16.65 -2.55 -4.27
CA ARG A 102 16.29 -2.56 -5.70
C ARG A 102 15.02 -1.77 -6.03
N VAL A 103 14.09 -1.66 -5.07
CA VAL A 103 12.87 -0.85 -5.21
C VAL A 103 13.19 0.59 -4.81
N LEU A 104 13.68 0.80 -3.59
CA LEU A 104 13.89 2.14 -3.05
C LEU A 104 14.79 3.01 -3.92
N ASN A 105 15.93 2.48 -4.39
CA ASN A 105 16.91 3.25 -5.18
C ASN A 105 16.42 3.60 -6.60
N GLU A 106 15.38 2.94 -7.10
CA GLU A 106 14.76 3.28 -8.37
C GLU A 106 13.96 4.58 -8.26
N TRP A 107 13.24 4.74 -7.14
CA TRP A 107 12.27 5.83 -6.93
C TRP A 107 12.80 6.98 -6.06
N VAL A 108 13.71 6.71 -5.12
CA VAL A 108 14.29 7.70 -4.20
C VAL A 108 15.76 7.91 -4.54
N LYS A 109 16.10 9.08 -5.08
CA LYS A 109 17.46 9.45 -5.45
C LYS A 109 17.91 10.67 -4.67
N PHE A 110 18.88 10.48 -3.79
CA PHE A 110 19.53 11.59 -3.10
C PHE A 110 20.62 12.22 -3.99
N PRO A 111 20.71 13.56 -4.07
CA PRO A 111 21.78 14.21 -4.79
C PRO A 111 23.11 13.90 -4.10
N ASN A 112 24.05 13.34 -4.86
CA ASN A 112 25.33 12.87 -4.34
C ASN A 112 26.52 13.80 -4.70
N ASN A 113 26.23 14.98 -5.25
CA ASN A 113 27.24 16.00 -5.53
C ASN A 113 26.65 17.41 -5.55
N MET A 114 27.52 18.41 -5.41
CA MET A 114 27.13 19.83 -5.35
C MET A 114 26.41 20.32 -6.61
N GLN A 115 26.73 19.77 -7.79
CA GLN A 115 26.07 20.17 -9.04
C GLN A 115 24.61 19.72 -9.06
N LYS A 116 24.31 18.49 -8.65
CA LYS A 116 22.95 17.97 -8.51
C LYS A 116 22.16 18.72 -7.45
N ILE A 117 22.79 19.03 -6.30
CA ILE A 117 22.17 19.85 -5.25
C ILE A 117 21.78 21.23 -5.80
N LYS A 118 22.70 21.91 -6.49
CA LYS A 118 22.45 23.23 -7.08
C LYS A 118 21.35 23.18 -8.14
N LYS A 119 21.31 22.14 -8.97
CA LYS A 119 20.26 21.93 -9.96
C LYS A 119 18.88 21.79 -9.32
N ILE A 120 18.73 20.90 -8.34
CA ILE A 120 17.45 20.70 -7.63
C ILE A 120 17.00 21.99 -6.93
N ARG A 121 17.94 22.70 -6.27
CA ARG A 121 17.64 23.99 -5.64
C ARG A 121 17.13 25.03 -6.64
N ASN A 122 17.78 25.14 -7.79
CA ASN A 122 17.38 26.09 -8.83
C ASN A 122 16.02 25.73 -9.43
N GLU A 123 15.77 24.45 -9.73
CA GLU A 123 14.47 23.98 -10.23
C GLU A 123 13.34 24.27 -9.25
N PHE A 124 13.55 24.00 -7.95
CA PHE A 124 12.57 24.32 -6.91
C PHE A 124 12.26 25.82 -6.84
N LEU A 125 13.29 26.67 -6.87
CA LEU A 125 13.12 28.12 -6.82
C LEU A 125 12.39 28.67 -8.06
N LEU A 126 12.68 28.15 -9.26
CA LEU A 126 12.04 28.59 -10.51
C LEU A 126 10.58 28.12 -10.64
N THR A 127 10.19 27.03 -9.96
CA THR A 127 8.80 26.51 -9.99
C THR A 127 7.88 27.29 -9.03
N LEU A 128 8.44 28.13 -8.16
CA LEU A 128 7.69 28.95 -7.19
C LEU A 128 7.39 30.38 -7.69
N HIS A 129 7.74 30.71 -8.93
CA HIS A 129 7.43 31.96 -9.63
C HIS A 129 6.56 31.68 -10.85
#